data_AF-A0A6B3HDL8-F1
#
_entry.id   AF-A0A6B3HDL8-F1
#
_cell.length_a   1.000
_cell.length_b   1.000
_cell.length_c   1.000
_cell.angle_alpha   90.00
_cell.angle_beta   90.00
_cell.angle_gamma   90.00
#
_symmetry.space_group_name_H-M   'P 1'
#
loop_
_entity.id
_entity.type
_entity.pdbx_description
1 polymer ?
#
loop_
_entity_poly.entity_id
_entity_poly.type
_entity_poly.pdbx_seq_one_letter_code
_entity_poly.pdbx_strand_id
1 'polypeptide(L)'
;RLNLNLDPRYKVIALLIAHNAHTHGIEHSMSTRALRHQCAEWWPESFTHHTADEFRVLLEEMVGLGILATERDGWRLRSSNVLRLLGTPDAIEEELHAH
;
A
#
# COMPACT_ATOMS: atom_id res chain seq x y z
N ARG A 1 11.02 -18.66 11.77
CA ARG A 1 11.30 -17.56 12.72
C ARG A 1 11.36 -16.28 11.87
N LEU A 2 10.23 -15.57 11.69
CA LEU A 2 10.22 -14.30 10.93
C LEU A 2 10.73 -13.22 11.87
N ASN A 3 11.96 -12.78 11.66
CA ASN A 3 12.52 -11.62 12.32
C ASN A 3 12.75 -10.60 11.22
N LEU A 4 11.84 -9.64 11.06
CA LEU A 4 12.00 -8.52 10.13
C LEU A 4 11.15 -7.38 10.69
N ASN A 5 11.80 -6.26 11.02
CA ASN A 5 11.16 -4.96 10.88
C ASN A 5 10.48 -4.97 9.50
N LEU A 6 9.15 -4.97 9.47
CA LEU A 6 8.41 -4.87 8.21
C LEU A 6 8.99 -3.70 7.45
N ASP A 7 9.35 -3.94 6.18
CA ASP A 7 9.91 -2.92 5.33
C ASP A 7 9.04 -1.66 5.41
N PRO A 8 9.58 -0.47 5.74
CA PRO A 8 8.79 0.74 5.86
C PRO A 8 7.94 1.03 4.61
N ARG A 9 8.38 0.57 3.44
CA ARG A 9 7.64 0.66 2.18
C ARG A 9 6.29 -0.05 2.24
N TYR A 10 6.19 -1.17 2.95
CA TYR A 10 4.91 -1.87 3.12
C TYR A 10 3.89 -1.02 3.86
N LYS A 11 4.32 -0.25 4.87
CA LYS A 11 3.43 0.65 5.61
C LYS A 11 2.85 1.71 4.68
N VAL A 12 3.69 2.43 3.94
CA VAL A 12 3.24 3.49 3.03
C VAL A 12 2.33 2.94 1.92
N ILE A 13 2.66 1.79 1.33
CA ILE A 13 1.78 1.15 0.35
C ILE A 13 0.41 0.82 0.95
N ALA A 14 0.38 0.23 2.15
CA ALA A 14 -0.88 -0.14 2.82
C ALA A 14 -1.72 1.10 3.16
N LEU A 15 -1.10 2.15 3.72
CA LEU A 15 -1.76 3.41 4.04
C LEU A 15 -2.32 4.10 2.80
N LEU A 16 -1.58 4.12 1.70
CA LEU A 16 -2.02 4.76 0.47
C LEU A 16 -3.24 4.05 -0.15
N ILE A 17 -3.24 2.71 -0.17
CA ILE A 17 -4.40 1.94 -0.64
C ILE A 17 -5.57 2.13 0.34
N ALA A 18 -5.32 2.21 1.65
CA ALA A 18 -6.36 2.46 2.66
C ALA A 18 -7.00 3.84 2.51
N HIS A 19 -6.19 4.88 2.27
CA HIS A 19 -6.66 6.23 1.95
C HIS A 19 -7.58 6.22 0.72
N ASN A 20 -7.15 5.58 -0.37
CA ASN A 20 -7.98 5.43 -1.57
C ASN A 20 -9.25 4.61 -1.31
N ALA A 21 -9.20 3.57 -0.48
CA ALA A 21 -10.35 2.74 -0.12
C ALA A 21 -11.37 3.47 0.75
N HIS A 22 -10.95 4.41 1.60
CA HIS A 22 -11.86 5.26 2.35
C HIS A 22 -12.65 6.21 1.43
N THR A 23 -12.02 6.71 0.37
CA THR A 23 -12.68 7.59 -0.61
C THR A 23 -13.54 6.83 -1.63
N HIS A 24 -13.09 5.67 -2.11
CA HIS A 24 -13.68 4.98 -3.26
C HIS A 24 -14.32 3.62 -2.93
N GLY A 25 -14.21 3.15 -1.68
CA GLY A 25 -14.68 1.85 -1.22
C GLY A 25 -13.60 0.75 -1.28
N ILE A 26 -13.80 -0.32 -0.48
CA ILE A 26 -12.81 -1.39 -0.27
C ILE A 26 -12.48 -2.24 -1.52
N GLU A 27 -13.41 -2.30 -2.47
CA GLU A 27 -13.23 -3.02 -3.73
C GLU A 27 -12.45 -2.19 -4.78
N HIS A 28 -12.17 -0.92 -4.49
CA HIS A 28 -11.39 -0.08 -5.39
C HIS A 28 -9.95 -0.60 -5.50
N SER A 29 -9.55 -0.98 -6.71
CA SER A 29 -8.21 -1.48 -7.02
C SER A 29 -7.38 -0.44 -7.77
N MET A 30 -6.10 -0.33 -7.41
CA MET A 30 -5.14 0.56 -8.06
C MET A 30 -4.17 -0.23 -8.94
N SER A 31 -3.84 0.28 -10.12
CA SER A 31 -2.79 -0.33 -10.97
C SER A 31 -1.40 -0.18 -10.34
N THR A 32 -0.47 -1.10 -10.63
CA THR A 32 0.94 -0.99 -10.19
C THR A 32 1.56 0.37 -10.54
N ARG A 33 1.26 0.88 -11.74
CA ARG A 33 1.77 2.19 -12.20
C ARG A 33 1.24 3.34 -11.35
N ALA A 34 -0.07 3.38 -11.11
CA ALA A 34 -0.70 4.44 -10.32
C ALA A 34 -0.22 4.41 -8.87
N LEU A 35 -0.12 3.21 -8.29
CA LEU A 35 0.33 3.02 -6.92
C LEU A 35 1.79 3.43 -6.75
N ARG A 36 2.69 3.03 -7.67
CA ARG A 36 4.10 3.44 -7.63
C ARG A 36 4.26 4.96 -7.75
N HIS A 37 3.50 5.59 -8.65
CA HIS A 37 3.52 7.04 -8.82
C HIS A 37 3.14 7.75 -7.53
N GLN A 38 1.99 7.40 -6.94
CA GLN A 38 1.52 8.00 -5.71
C GLN A 38 2.48 7.72 -4.54
N CYS A 39 3.01 6.50 -4.39
CA CYS A 39 4.03 6.22 -3.38
C CYS A 39 5.27 7.11 -3.53
N ALA A 40 5.70 7.43 -4.76
CA ALA A 40 6.83 8.33 -5.00
C ALA A 40 6.48 9.81 -4.75
N GLU A 41 5.21 10.21 -4.85
CA GLU A 41 4.75 11.56 -4.48
C GLU A 41 4.75 11.74 -2.96
N TRP A 42 4.27 10.74 -2.23
CA TRP A 42 4.19 10.76 -0.77
C TRP A 42 5.56 10.51 -0.11
N TRP A 43 6.36 9.61 -0.66
CA TRP A 43 7.67 9.29 -0.10
C TRP A 43 8.75 9.05 -1.16
N PRO A 44 9.30 10.13 -1.76
CA PRO A 44 10.24 10.04 -2.88
C PRO A 44 11.48 9.21 -2.55
N GLU A 45 12.05 9.36 -1.34
CA GLU A 45 13.30 8.72 -0.93
C GLU A 45 13.24 7.18 -1.02
N SER A 46 12.07 6.62 -0.68
CA SER A 46 11.87 5.16 -0.64
C SER A 46 11.41 4.57 -1.96
N PHE A 47 10.89 5.35 -2.91
CA PHE A 47 10.24 4.81 -4.12
C PHE A 47 10.82 5.30 -5.46
N THR A 48 11.67 6.33 -5.47
CA THR A 48 12.23 6.88 -6.72
C THR A 48 13.28 5.97 -7.36
N HIS A 49 13.94 5.11 -6.58
CA HIS A 49 15.01 4.24 -7.07
C HIS A 49 14.55 2.86 -7.56
N HIS A 50 13.27 2.53 -7.40
CA HIS A 50 12.75 1.20 -7.70
C HIS A 50 12.25 1.09 -9.14
N THR A 51 12.66 0.03 -9.80
CA THR A 51 12.06 -0.38 -11.08
C THR A 51 10.60 -0.79 -10.88
N ALA A 52 9.82 -0.80 -11.96
CA ALA A 52 8.43 -1.27 -11.91
C ALA A 52 8.32 -2.74 -11.47
N ASP A 53 9.30 -3.56 -11.83
CA ASP A 53 9.33 -5.00 -11.49
C ASP A 53 9.66 -5.22 -10.02
N GLU A 54 10.66 -4.50 -9.46
CA GLU A 54 10.95 -4.54 -8.02
C GLU A 54 9.75 -4.08 -7.19
N PHE A 55 9.07 -3.02 -7.62
CA PHE A 55 7.85 -2.56 -6.96
C PHE A 55 6.75 -3.61 -7.02
N ARG A 56 6.58 -4.29 -8.16
CA ARG A 56 5.59 -5.37 -8.29
C ARG A 56 5.90 -6.54 -7.35
N VAL A 57 7.16 -6.95 -7.22
CA VAL A 57 7.57 -8.00 -6.27
C VAL A 57 7.17 -7.65 -4.83
N LEU A 58 7.36 -6.40 -4.40
CA LEU A 58 6.92 -5.94 -3.07
C LEU A 58 5.40 -6.10 -2.88
N LEU A 59 4.59 -5.79 -3.90
CA LEU A 59 3.14 -5.95 -3.83
C LEU A 59 2.73 -7.43 -3.73
N GLU A 60 3.41 -8.30 -4.48
CA GLU A 60 3.20 -9.75 -4.43
C GLU A 60 3.56 -10.32 -3.05
N GLU A 61 4.65 -9.84 -2.43
CA GLU A 61 4.99 -10.17 -1.05
C GLU A 61 3.88 -9.75 -0.07
N MET A 62 3.34 -8.53 -0.21
CA MET A 62 2.24 -8.05 0.63
C MET A 62 0.92 -8.84 0.44
N VAL A 63 0.71 -9.45 -0.73
CA VAL A 63 -0.36 -10.44 -0.95
C VAL A 63 -0.05 -11.72 -0.16
N GLY A 64 1.18 -12.22 -0.21
CA GLY A 64 1.63 -13.37 0.59
C GLY A 64 1.50 -13.16 2.11
N LEU A 65 1.63 -11.92 2.57
CA LEU A 65 1.40 -11.51 3.97
C LEU A 65 -0.09 -11.33 4.33
N GLY A 66 -0.99 -11.40 3.36
CA GLY A 66 -2.43 -11.25 3.57
C GLY A 66 -2.90 -9.81 3.78
N ILE A 67 -2.07 -8.81 3.45
CA ILE A 67 -2.42 -7.39 3.53
C ILE A 67 -3.20 -6.97 2.30
N LEU A 68 -2.70 -7.35 1.12
CA LEU A 68 -3.28 -7.02 -0.17
C LEU A 68 -4.00 -8.22 -0.80
N ALA A 69 -4.89 -7.89 -1.73
CA ALA A 69 -5.41 -8.81 -2.74
C ALA A 69 -5.15 -8.22 -4.13
N THR A 70 -5.06 -9.09 -5.13
CA THR A 70 -4.93 -8.68 -6.53
C THR A 70 -6.01 -9.32 -7.38
N GLU A 71 -6.58 -8.52 -8.29
CA GLU A 71 -7.56 -8.95 -9.29
C GLU A 71 -7.29 -8.22 -10.60
N ARG A 72 -7.22 -8.95 -11.72
CA ARG A 72 -7.12 -8.38 -13.09
C ARG A 72 -6.14 -7.18 -13.20
N ASP A 73 -4.94 -7.33 -12.65
CA ASP A 73 -3.83 -6.34 -12.64
C ASP A 73 -3.99 -5.13 -11.69
N GLY A 74 -5.00 -5.13 -10.82
CA GLY A 74 -5.18 -4.15 -9.75
C GLY A 74 -4.79 -4.69 -8.37
N TRP A 75 -4.49 -3.77 -7.46
CA TRP A 75 -4.15 -4.03 -6.06
C TRP A 75 -5.14 -3.33 -5.14
N ARG A 76 -5.66 -4.05 -4.15
CA ARG A 76 -6.57 -3.53 -3.13
C ARG A 76 -6.23 -4.13 -1.78
N LEU A 77 -6.79 -3.58 -0.71
CA LEU A 77 -6.73 -4.23 0.59
C LEU A 77 -7.48 -5.56 0.53
N ARG A 78 -6.95 -6.57 1.22
CA ARG A 78 -7.55 -7.91 1.22
C ARG A 78 -8.96 -7.92 1.81
N SER A 79 -9.22 -7.08 2.81
CA SER A 79 -10.52 -7.02 3.48
C SER A 79 -10.74 -5.71 4.23
N SER A 80 -12.00 -5.44 4.59
CA SER A 80 -12.39 -4.32 5.46
C SER A 80 -11.80 -4.42 6.87
N ASN A 81 -11.39 -5.61 7.33
CA ASN A 81 -10.68 -5.76 8.61
C ASN A 81 -9.29 -5.14 8.54
N VAL A 82 -8.57 -5.31 7.42
CA VAL A 82 -7.25 -4.69 7.24
C VAL A 82 -7.40 -3.16 7.21
N LEU A 83 -8.39 -2.63 6.48
CA LEU A 83 -8.69 -1.19 6.48
C LEU A 83 -8.92 -0.65 7.89
N ARG A 84 -9.70 -1.36 8.70
CA ARG A 84 -10.01 -0.94 10.08
C ARG A 84 -8.80 -0.97 11.00
N LEU A 85 -7.87 -1.90 10.78
CA LEU A 85 -6.61 -1.99 11.53
C LEU A 85 -5.63 -0.87 11.16
N LEU A 86 -5.66 -0.40 9.90
CA LEU A 86 -4.84 0.71 9.42
C LEU A 86 -5.31 2.07 9.94
N GLY A 87 -6.58 2.20 10.30
CA GLY A 87 -7.11 3.36 11.04
C GLY A 87 -8.17 4.15 10.31
N THR A 88 -8.50 5.31 10.89
CA THR A 88 -9.45 6.28 10.32
C THR A 88 -8.78 7.04 9.17
N PRO A 89 -9.58 7.69 8.28
CA PRO A 89 -9.03 8.55 7.23
C PRO A 89 -8.02 9.57 7.76
N ASP A 90 -8.37 10.31 8.82
CA ASP A 90 -7.51 11.34 9.41
C ASP A 90 -6.19 10.78 9.94
N ALA A 91 -6.22 9.62 10.62
CA ALA A 91 -5.00 8.99 11.15
C ALA A 91 -4.09 8.48 10.02
N ILE A 92 -4.68 7.96 8.94
CA ILE A 92 -3.92 7.50 7.77
C ILE A 92 -3.25 8.68 7.07
N GLU A 93 -3.96 9.80 6.89
CA GLU A 93 -3.41 11.01 6.28
C GLU A 93 -2.28 11.59 7.14
N GLU A 94 -2.46 11.68 8.46
CA GLU A 94 -1.41 12.09 9.40
C GLU A 94 -0.16 11.19 9.28
N GLU A 95 -0.34 9.87 9.23
CA GLU A 95 0.79 8.95 9.07
C GLU A 95 1.48 9.07 7.71
N LEU A 96 0.75 9.31 6.63
CA LEU A 96 1.33 9.52 5.29
C LEU A 96 2.16 10.81 5.23
N HIS A 97 1.78 11.85 5.95
CA HIS A 97 2.53 13.11 6.06
C HIS A 97 3.73 13.05 7.01
N ALA A 98 3.87 11.99 7.82
CA ALA A 98 4.97 11.83 8.76
C ALA A 98 6.26 11.27 8.13
N HIS A 99 6.25 10.98 6.82
CA HIS A 99 7.34 10.41 6.04
C HIS A 99 7.95 11.42 5.06
#